data_AF-A0A1S3JTS8-F1
#
_entry.id   AF-A0A1S3JTS8-F1
#
_cell.length_a   1.000
_cell.length_b   1.000
_cell.length_c   1.000
_cell.angle_alpha   90.00
_cell.angle_beta   90.00
_cell.angle_gamma   90.00
#
_symmetry.space_group_name_H-M   'P 1'
#
loop_
_entity.id
_entity.type
_entity.pdbx_description
1 polymer ?
#
loop_
_entity_poly.entity_id
_entity_poly.type
_entity_poly.pdbx_seq_one_letter_code
_entity_poly.pdbx_strand_id
1 'polypeptide(L)'
;MKEHCSKAFFIIYFSEKDYGQSITYYTEAIELNPYVTAYWGNRSFAYIKTECYGYALNDASKALELDKTYIKAYYRRASANMALGKFKLALKDFEAVTKARPSDKDAQRNYHECNKIVKRQAFMKAISVDDHKKPVAVTIEEELANMVIEDDYQGPCIGEEGITLQFMKDLIETFKQQKKLHRKYAYQILVEVKKIFMSQASLVDITVPKGKKFTICGDVHGQFYDLLNIFELNGLPSEENPYLFNGDFVDRGSFSVECILTLWGFKLLYPSHFYMSRGNHESETMNQMYGFDGEVKAKYTNQMAELFTEVFNWLPLSHLINEKILAMHGGLFSEDNVTLDDIRKTDRNRQPPDSGIMCDLLWSDPQPQPGRSASKRGVGCQFGPDVTKKFLENNNLEYIVRSHEVKNEGYEVAHDGKCITVFSAPNYCDTMGNKGAFIVIRGDDLTPQFTSYEAVPHPNVKPMAYANSLLSMF
;
A
#
# COMPACT_ATOMS: atom_id res chain seq x y z
N MET A 1 -27.88 22.15 -27.89
CA MET A 1 -28.58 21.03 -27.19
C MET A 1 -27.64 20.05 -26.48
N LYS A 2 -26.46 19.69 -27.02
CA LYS A 2 -25.56 18.71 -26.37
C LYS A 2 -24.60 19.28 -25.29
N GLU A 3 -24.23 20.56 -25.31
CA GLU A 3 -23.47 21.20 -24.21
C GLU A 3 -24.24 21.25 -22.89
N HIS A 4 -25.58 21.28 -22.93
CA HIS A 4 -26.42 21.22 -21.73
C HIS A 4 -26.54 19.80 -21.16
N CYS A 5 -26.17 18.75 -21.90
CA CYS A 5 -26.19 17.37 -21.41
C CYS A 5 -25.01 17.06 -20.45
N SER A 6 -23.78 17.54 -20.72
CA SER A 6 -22.61 17.14 -19.91
C SER A 6 -22.62 17.70 -18.48
N LYS A 7 -23.18 18.90 -18.25
CA LYS A 7 -23.43 19.41 -16.88
C LYS A 7 -24.50 18.59 -16.13
N ALA A 8 -25.52 18.09 -16.83
CA ALA A 8 -26.59 17.31 -16.22
C ALA A 8 -26.08 15.92 -15.80
N PHE A 9 -25.30 15.25 -16.67
CA PHE A 9 -24.72 13.94 -16.36
C PHE A 9 -23.64 14.00 -15.27
N PHE A 10 -22.88 15.10 -15.17
CA PHE A 10 -21.99 15.33 -14.02
C PHE A 10 -22.75 15.32 -12.71
N ILE A 11 -23.87 16.03 -12.64
CA ILE A 11 -24.66 16.06 -11.40
C ILE A 11 -25.18 14.66 -11.11
N ILE A 12 -25.70 13.95 -12.11
CA ILE A 12 -26.29 12.61 -11.94
C ILE A 12 -25.23 11.60 -11.43
N TYR A 13 -24.22 11.26 -12.24
CA TYR A 13 -23.30 10.18 -11.90
C TYR A 13 -22.34 10.54 -10.76
N PHE A 14 -21.95 11.81 -10.62
CA PHE A 14 -21.14 12.25 -9.49
C PHE A 14 -21.97 12.30 -8.19
N SER A 15 -23.28 12.58 -8.25
CA SER A 15 -24.17 12.48 -7.09
C SER A 15 -24.45 11.03 -6.68
N GLU A 16 -24.49 10.13 -7.67
CA GLU A 16 -24.63 8.68 -7.47
C GLU A 16 -23.32 7.99 -7.07
N LYS A 17 -22.20 8.74 -7.04
CA LYS A 17 -20.84 8.27 -6.74
C LYS A 17 -20.30 7.22 -7.73
N ASP A 18 -20.87 7.14 -8.93
CA ASP A 18 -20.33 6.32 -10.02
C ASP A 18 -19.23 7.09 -10.76
N TYR A 19 -18.04 7.11 -10.16
CA TYR A 19 -16.90 7.84 -10.70
C TYR A 19 -16.31 7.15 -11.94
N GLY A 20 -16.45 5.82 -12.07
CA GLY A 20 -15.97 5.08 -13.23
C GLY A 20 -16.72 5.49 -14.49
N GLN A 21 -18.05 5.48 -14.43
CA GLN A 21 -18.88 5.94 -15.54
C GLN A 21 -18.69 7.45 -15.79
N SER A 22 -18.49 8.26 -14.73
CA SER A 22 -18.15 9.67 -14.89
C SER A 22 -16.86 9.89 -15.68
N ILE A 23 -15.82 9.06 -15.48
CA ILE A 23 -14.56 9.16 -16.22
C ILE A 23 -14.78 8.84 -17.70
N THR A 24 -15.55 7.79 -18.01
CA THR A 24 -15.88 7.40 -19.39
C THR A 24 -16.56 8.54 -20.14
N TYR A 25 -17.63 9.11 -19.56
CA TYR A 25 -18.35 10.22 -20.19
C TYR A 25 -17.51 11.47 -20.41
N TYR A 26 -16.65 11.83 -19.44
CA TYR A 26 -15.76 12.97 -19.64
C TYR A 26 -14.70 12.70 -20.70
N THR A 27 -14.28 11.45 -20.87
CA THR A 27 -13.36 11.06 -21.93
C THR A 27 -14.00 11.26 -23.29
N GLU A 28 -15.21 10.76 -23.50
CA GLU A 28 -15.99 10.99 -24.73
C GLU A 28 -16.24 12.50 -24.97
N ALA A 29 -16.56 13.26 -23.92
CA ALA A 29 -16.78 14.69 -24.04
C ALA A 29 -15.52 15.47 -24.44
N ILE A 30 -14.36 15.06 -23.94
CA ILE A 30 -13.04 15.63 -24.28
C ILE A 30 -12.64 15.26 -25.71
N GLU A 31 -12.90 14.03 -26.15
CA GLU A 31 -12.67 13.61 -27.53
C GLU A 31 -13.49 14.43 -28.53
N LEU A 32 -14.73 14.77 -28.17
CA LEU A 32 -15.60 15.62 -28.99
C LEU A 32 -15.21 17.10 -28.95
N ASN A 33 -14.81 17.62 -27.78
CA ASN A 33 -14.37 19.01 -27.64
C ASN A 33 -13.29 19.16 -26.54
N PRO A 34 -12.00 19.14 -26.92
CA PRO A 34 -10.90 19.17 -25.95
C PRO A 34 -10.64 20.56 -25.37
N TYR A 35 -11.31 21.62 -25.84
CA TYR A 35 -11.04 23.00 -25.42
C TYR A 35 -11.91 23.46 -24.22
N VAL A 36 -12.80 22.61 -23.72
CA VAL A 36 -13.65 22.93 -22.58
C VAL A 36 -12.92 22.63 -21.26
N THR A 37 -12.39 23.67 -20.61
CA THR A 37 -11.66 23.58 -19.34
C THR A 37 -12.38 22.75 -18.26
N ALA A 38 -13.70 22.90 -18.15
CA ALA A 38 -14.48 22.23 -17.12
C ALA A 38 -14.47 20.69 -17.25
N TYR A 39 -14.34 20.15 -18.47
CA TYR A 39 -14.32 18.69 -18.68
C TYR A 39 -13.07 18.07 -18.05
N TRP A 40 -11.91 18.64 -18.35
CA TRP A 40 -10.64 18.26 -17.74
C TRP A 40 -10.67 18.41 -16.21
N GLY A 41 -11.13 19.55 -15.70
CA GLY A 41 -11.20 19.79 -14.27
C GLY A 41 -12.13 18.83 -13.50
N ASN A 42 -13.23 18.41 -14.12
CA ASN A 42 -14.17 17.49 -13.50
C ASN A 42 -13.72 16.03 -13.63
N ARG A 43 -13.11 15.64 -14.76
CA ARG A 43 -12.50 14.31 -14.90
C ARG A 43 -11.31 14.13 -13.95
N SER A 44 -10.49 15.18 -13.77
CA SER A 44 -9.48 15.23 -12.72
C SER A 44 -10.07 14.95 -11.34
N PHE A 45 -11.25 15.50 -11.03
CA PHE A 45 -11.90 15.24 -9.76
C PHE A 45 -12.38 13.79 -9.62
N ALA A 46 -12.97 13.23 -10.68
CA ALA A 46 -13.33 11.81 -10.70
C ALA A 46 -12.10 10.91 -10.51
N TYR A 47 -10.97 11.23 -11.16
CA TYR A 47 -9.71 10.53 -10.95
C TYR A 47 -9.18 10.63 -9.52
N ILE A 48 -9.35 11.76 -8.81
CA ILE A 48 -9.01 11.84 -7.38
C ILE A 48 -9.87 10.86 -6.56
N LYS A 49 -11.17 10.77 -6.88
CA LYS A 49 -12.10 9.87 -6.19
C LYS A 49 -11.85 8.39 -6.46
N THR A 50 -11.20 8.08 -7.58
CA THR A 50 -10.73 6.72 -7.92
C THR A 50 -9.22 6.56 -7.73
N GLU A 51 -8.58 7.48 -6.99
CA GLU A 51 -7.17 7.43 -6.60
C GLU A 51 -6.16 7.36 -7.76
N CYS A 52 -6.60 7.75 -8.96
CA CYS A 52 -5.77 7.89 -10.14
C CYS A 52 -5.10 9.28 -10.14
N TYR A 53 -4.29 9.55 -9.11
CA TYR A 53 -3.75 10.88 -8.84
C TYR A 53 -2.84 11.40 -9.97
N GLY A 54 -2.14 10.54 -10.70
CA GLY A 54 -1.35 10.91 -11.87
C GLY A 54 -2.21 11.45 -13.01
N TYR A 55 -3.31 10.75 -13.34
CA TYR A 55 -4.27 11.25 -14.32
C TYR A 55 -4.97 12.52 -13.83
N ALA A 56 -5.28 12.60 -12.54
CA ALA A 56 -5.84 13.82 -11.95
C ALA A 56 -4.90 15.03 -12.09
N LEU A 57 -3.59 14.85 -11.86
CA LEU A 57 -2.58 15.90 -12.04
C LEU A 57 -2.46 16.35 -13.50
N ASN A 58 -2.48 15.40 -14.45
CA ASN A 58 -2.42 15.69 -15.87
C ASN A 58 -3.64 16.49 -16.32
N ASP A 59 -4.84 16.04 -15.99
CA ASP A 59 -6.08 16.71 -16.35
C ASP A 59 -6.21 18.09 -15.68
N ALA A 60 -5.82 18.22 -14.41
CA ALA A 60 -5.82 19.52 -13.73
C ALA A 60 -4.82 20.49 -14.36
N SER A 61 -3.63 20.00 -14.76
CA SER A 61 -2.64 20.81 -15.45
C SER A 61 -3.14 21.22 -16.84
N LYS A 62 -3.81 20.31 -17.57
CA LYS A 62 -4.40 20.61 -18.87
C LYS A 62 -5.50 21.66 -18.78
N ALA A 63 -6.34 21.58 -17.75
CA ALA A 63 -7.33 22.61 -17.47
C ALA A 63 -6.68 24.00 -17.25
N LEU A 64 -5.55 24.05 -16.55
CA LEU A 64 -4.82 25.31 -16.31
C LEU A 64 -4.04 25.82 -17.53
N GLU A 65 -3.67 24.95 -18.47
CA GLU A 65 -3.16 25.36 -19.78
C GLU A 65 -4.24 26.07 -20.60
N LEU A 66 -5.47 25.56 -20.57
CA LEU A 66 -6.62 26.13 -21.27
C LEU A 66 -7.11 27.42 -20.63
N ASP A 67 -7.20 27.46 -19.30
CA ASP A 67 -7.65 28.62 -18.54
C ASP A 67 -6.95 28.71 -17.17
N LYS A 68 -6.00 29.64 -17.08
CA LYS A 68 -5.24 29.94 -15.85
C LYS A 68 -6.09 30.57 -14.75
N THR A 69 -7.31 31.00 -15.04
CA THR A 69 -8.24 31.58 -14.05
C THR A 69 -9.16 30.53 -13.42
N TYR A 70 -9.12 29.28 -13.91
CA TYR A 70 -9.97 28.20 -13.43
C TYR A 70 -9.50 27.65 -12.08
N ILE A 71 -9.89 28.33 -11.00
CA ILE A 71 -9.48 28.05 -9.61
C ILE A 71 -9.70 26.60 -9.17
N LYS A 72 -10.75 25.94 -9.67
CA LYS A 72 -11.04 24.53 -9.35
C LYS A 72 -9.88 23.62 -9.75
N ALA A 73 -9.20 23.87 -10.87
CA ALA A 73 -8.08 23.03 -11.29
C ALA A 73 -6.85 23.18 -10.39
N TYR A 74 -6.56 24.38 -9.87
CA TYR A 74 -5.52 24.53 -8.82
C TYR A 74 -5.87 23.69 -7.59
N TYR A 75 -7.13 23.74 -7.14
CA TYR A 75 -7.58 22.94 -6.00
C TYR A 75 -7.44 21.43 -6.29
N ARG A 76 -7.87 20.94 -7.46
CA ARG A 76 -7.72 19.51 -7.83
C ARG A 76 -6.25 19.09 -7.93
N ARG A 77 -5.39 19.91 -8.52
CA ARG A 77 -3.96 19.63 -8.63
C ARG A 77 -3.29 19.63 -7.25
N ALA A 78 -3.69 20.53 -6.36
CA ALA A 78 -3.23 20.55 -4.97
C ALA A 78 -3.65 19.27 -4.23
N SER A 79 -4.92 18.86 -4.35
CA SER A 79 -5.44 17.62 -3.75
C SER A 79 -4.70 16.38 -4.24
N ALA A 80 -4.45 16.26 -5.54
CA ALA A 80 -3.71 15.13 -6.09
C ALA A 80 -2.24 15.14 -5.63
N ASN A 81 -1.59 16.31 -5.56
CA ASN A 81 -0.24 16.42 -4.99
C ASN A 81 -0.20 16.09 -3.49
N MET A 82 -1.23 16.46 -2.72
CA MET A 82 -1.36 16.08 -1.31
C MET A 82 -1.41 14.56 -1.15
N ALA A 83 -2.26 13.90 -1.94
CA ALA A 83 -2.41 12.44 -1.89
C ALA A 83 -1.12 11.70 -2.28
N LEU A 84 -0.29 12.32 -3.13
CA LEU A 84 1.03 11.82 -3.53
C LEU A 84 2.17 12.24 -2.61
N GLY A 85 1.89 12.92 -1.49
CA GLY A 85 2.93 13.43 -0.58
C GLY A 85 3.81 14.56 -1.15
N LYS A 86 3.45 15.11 -2.31
CA LYS A 86 4.14 16.22 -2.99
C LYS A 86 3.73 17.56 -2.37
N PHE A 87 3.89 17.69 -1.04
CA PHE A 87 3.32 18.78 -0.23
C PHE A 87 3.80 20.18 -0.65
N LYS A 88 5.05 20.32 -1.12
CA LYS A 88 5.55 21.61 -1.62
C LYS A 88 4.83 22.08 -2.89
N LEU A 89 4.52 21.15 -3.80
CA LEU A 89 3.76 21.44 -5.01
C LEU A 89 2.30 21.75 -4.67
N ALA A 90 1.71 20.96 -3.77
CA ALA A 90 0.36 21.23 -3.26
C ALA A 90 0.23 22.61 -2.61
N LEU A 91 1.21 22.99 -1.78
CA LEU A 91 1.19 24.28 -1.07
C LEU A 91 1.16 25.46 -2.05
N LYS A 92 1.93 25.40 -3.14
CA LYS A 92 1.94 26.43 -4.18
C LYS A 92 0.57 26.62 -4.83
N ASP A 93 -0.12 25.51 -5.11
CA ASP A 93 -1.46 25.56 -5.70
C ASP A 93 -2.50 26.04 -4.68
N PHE A 94 -2.44 25.59 -3.41
CA PHE A 94 -3.32 26.12 -2.36
C PHE A 94 -3.11 27.60 -2.08
N GLU A 95 -1.87 28.10 -2.17
CA GLU A 95 -1.58 29.53 -2.06
C GLU A 95 -2.26 30.32 -3.19
N ALA A 96 -2.25 29.79 -4.42
CA ALA A 96 -2.97 30.41 -5.54
C ALA A 96 -4.49 30.43 -5.30
N VAL A 97 -5.06 29.34 -4.77
CA VAL A 97 -6.50 29.28 -4.44
C VAL A 97 -6.86 30.27 -3.34
N THR A 98 -6.10 30.34 -2.25
CA THR A 98 -6.40 31.24 -1.11
C THR A 98 -6.24 32.71 -1.48
N LYS A 99 -5.28 33.06 -2.35
CA LYS A 99 -5.17 34.41 -2.93
C LYS A 99 -6.36 34.78 -3.79
N ALA A 100 -6.85 33.85 -4.62
CA ALA A 100 -7.99 34.08 -5.49
C ALA A 100 -9.34 34.06 -4.74
N ARG A 101 -9.44 33.32 -3.63
CA ARG A 101 -10.65 33.16 -2.82
C ARG A 101 -10.35 33.31 -1.33
N PRO A 102 -10.08 34.54 -0.86
CA PRO A 102 -9.67 34.77 0.52
C PRO A 102 -10.76 34.46 1.54
N SER A 103 -12.05 34.43 1.17
CA SER A 103 -13.16 34.09 2.05
C SER A 103 -13.50 32.59 2.09
N ASP A 104 -12.84 31.77 1.28
CA ASP A 104 -13.09 30.33 1.21
C ASP A 104 -12.42 29.61 2.38
N LYS A 105 -13.23 29.25 3.39
CA LYS A 105 -12.76 28.63 4.64
C LYS A 105 -12.09 27.28 4.40
N ASP A 106 -12.57 26.50 3.44
CA ASP A 106 -11.99 25.19 3.12
C ASP A 106 -10.62 25.36 2.46
N ALA A 107 -10.50 26.29 1.51
CA ALA A 107 -9.21 26.61 0.89
C ALA A 107 -8.19 27.11 1.92
N GLN A 108 -8.61 27.97 2.84
CA GLN A 108 -7.74 28.44 3.93
C GLN A 108 -7.30 27.28 4.82
N ARG A 109 -8.23 26.43 5.28
CA ARG A 109 -7.91 25.27 6.13
C ARG A 109 -6.88 24.37 5.45
N ASN A 110 -7.09 24.02 4.18
CA ASN A 110 -6.18 23.15 3.43
C ASN A 110 -4.79 23.75 3.25
N TYR A 111 -4.70 25.06 2.99
CA TYR A 111 -3.41 25.76 2.93
C TYR A 111 -2.65 25.68 4.25
N HIS A 112 -3.32 25.98 5.38
CA HIS A 112 -2.68 25.97 6.70
C HIS A 112 -2.17 24.58 7.08
N GLU A 113 -2.97 23.54 6.84
CA GLU A 113 -2.58 22.15 7.11
C GLU A 113 -1.44 21.69 6.19
N CYS A 114 -1.51 21.98 4.89
CA CYS A 114 -0.40 21.69 3.97
C CYS A 114 0.89 22.41 4.39
N ASN A 115 0.81 23.68 4.81
CA ASN A 115 1.94 24.45 5.28
C ASN A 115 2.55 23.86 6.56
N LYS A 116 1.71 23.39 7.49
CA LYS A 116 2.14 22.71 8.72
C LYS A 116 2.95 21.45 8.40
N ILE A 117 2.50 20.64 7.44
CA ILE A 117 3.23 19.45 6.98
C ILE A 117 4.57 19.84 6.35
N VAL A 118 4.58 20.79 5.41
CA VAL A 118 5.82 21.25 4.75
C VAL A 118 6.84 21.77 5.76
N LYS A 119 6.40 22.56 6.74
CA LYS A 119 7.26 23.06 7.82
C LYS A 119 7.79 21.94 8.70
N ARG A 120 6.95 20.97 9.05
CA ARG A 120 7.36 19.79 9.84
C ARG A 120 8.41 18.97 9.09
N GLN A 121 8.20 18.69 7.80
CA GLN A 121 9.17 17.96 6.98
C GLN A 121 10.50 18.73 6.83
N ALA A 122 10.44 20.04 6.62
CA ALA A 122 11.64 20.87 6.56
C ALA A 122 12.41 20.86 7.89
N PHE A 123 11.70 20.90 9.02
CA PHE A 123 12.30 20.77 10.35
C PHE A 123 12.93 19.39 10.57
N MET A 124 12.20 18.31 10.24
CA MET A 124 12.69 16.92 10.34
C MET A 124 13.94 16.69 9.47
N LYS A 125 13.96 17.24 8.25
CA LYS A 125 15.14 17.18 7.37
C LYS A 125 16.32 17.99 7.92
N ALA A 126 16.06 19.09 8.62
CA ALA A 126 17.13 19.89 9.23
C ALA A 126 17.75 19.21 10.46
N ILE A 127 16.96 18.44 11.23
CA ILE A 127 17.49 17.65 12.36
C ILE A 127 18.09 16.31 11.94
N SER A 128 17.80 15.81 10.73
CA SER A 128 18.35 14.55 10.23
C SER A 128 19.79 14.66 9.70
N VAL A 129 20.38 15.85 9.73
CA VAL A 129 21.77 16.10 9.29
C VAL A 129 22.78 15.88 10.42
N ASP A 130 22.31 15.60 11.65
CA ASP A 130 23.14 15.11 12.76
C ASP A 130 23.23 13.57 12.68
N ASP A 131 24.27 13.06 12.00
CA ASP A 131 24.59 11.66 11.71
C ASP A 131 24.90 10.76 12.95
N HIS A 132 24.43 11.13 14.15
CA HIS A 132 24.76 10.43 15.40
C HIS A 132 23.57 10.05 16.27
N LYS A 133 22.32 10.16 15.79
CA LYS A 133 21.20 9.55 16.51
C LYS A 133 21.29 8.02 16.39
N LYS A 134 21.49 7.35 17.53
CA LYS A 134 21.31 5.89 17.65
C LYS A 134 19.96 5.50 17.02
N PRO A 135 19.90 4.43 16.19
CA PRO A 135 18.63 3.94 15.67
C PRO A 135 17.64 3.65 16.80
N VAL A 136 16.34 3.91 16.58
CA VAL A 136 15.31 3.77 17.63
C VAL A 136 15.31 2.35 18.19
N ALA A 137 15.54 1.34 17.33
CA ALA A 137 15.67 -0.05 17.73
C ALA A 137 16.73 -0.27 18.83
N VAL A 138 17.90 0.40 18.75
CA VAL A 138 18.99 0.23 19.74
C VAL A 138 18.58 0.81 21.09
N THR A 139 17.95 1.99 21.10
CA THR A 139 17.45 2.60 22.33
C THR A 139 16.36 1.72 22.96
N ILE A 140 15.44 1.19 22.16
CA ILE A 140 14.39 0.29 22.63
C ILE A 140 14.98 -1.02 23.19
N GLU A 141 15.97 -1.61 22.54
CA GLU A 141 16.68 -2.80 23.03
C GLU A 141 17.28 -2.60 24.42
N GLU A 142 17.94 -1.45 24.65
CA GLU A 142 18.51 -1.08 25.95
C GLU A 142 17.41 -0.91 27.04
N GLU A 143 16.21 -0.46 26.65
CA GLU A 143 15.08 -0.20 27.56
C GLU A 143 14.19 -1.43 27.83
N LEU A 144 14.15 -2.41 26.91
CA LEU A 144 13.24 -3.55 26.94
C LEU A 144 13.33 -4.35 28.24
N ALA A 145 14.54 -4.56 28.77
CA ALA A 145 14.77 -5.30 30.01
C ALA A 145 14.12 -4.63 31.23
N ASN A 146 14.04 -3.29 31.21
CA ASN A 146 13.51 -2.48 32.31
C ASN A 146 12.02 -2.15 32.18
N MET A 147 11.37 -2.54 31.07
CA MET A 147 9.94 -2.31 30.90
C MET A 147 9.14 -3.19 31.87
N VAL A 148 8.44 -2.52 32.78
CA VAL A 148 7.49 -3.11 33.72
C VAL A 148 6.21 -3.49 32.96
N ILE A 149 5.68 -4.66 33.27
CA ILE A 149 4.36 -5.12 32.84
C ILE A 149 3.43 -4.89 34.03
N GLU A 150 2.30 -4.24 33.83
CA GLU A 150 1.35 -3.99 34.89
C GLU A 150 0.72 -5.31 35.39
N ASP A 151 0.51 -5.44 36.71
CA ASP A 151 0.01 -6.69 37.35
C ASP A 151 -1.38 -7.12 36.85
N ASP A 152 -2.15 -6.17 36.30
CA ASP A 152 -3.48 -6.39 35.74
C ASP A 152 -3.47 -6.80 34.26
N TYR A 153 -2.31 -6.86 33.61
CA TYR A 153 -2.21 -7.36 32.24
C TYR A 153 -2.45 -8.87 32.17
N GLN A 154 -3.56 -9.25 31.54
CA GLN A 154 -3.98 -10.65 31.36
C GLN A 154 -3.84 -11.12 29.90
N GLY A 155 -3.10 -10.39 29.07
CA GLY A 155 -2.89 -10.75 27.67
C GLY A 155 -1.72 -11.74 27.49
N PRO A 156 -1.43 -12.12 26.23
CA PRO A 156 -0.34 -13.04 25.93
C PRO A 156 1.02 -12.42 26.27
N CYS A 157 1.93 -13.30 26.71
CA CYS A 157 3.27 -12.95 27.16
C CYS A 157 4.32 -13.75 26.38
N ILE A 158 5.40 -13.09 25.95
CA ILE A 158 6.55 -13.75 25.34
C ILE A 158 7.47 -14.25 26.46
N GLY A 159 7.64 -15.57 26.54
CA GLY A 159 8.54 -16.23 27.48
C GLY A 159 9.95 -16.42 26.91
N GLU A 160 10.77 -17.21 27.60
CA GLU A 160 12.16 -17.51 27.19
C GLU A 160 12.24 -18.26 25.84
N GLU A 161 11.22 -19.06 25.53
CA GLU A 161 11.10 -19.78 24.25
C GLU A 161 10.79 -18.85 23.05
N GLY A 162 10.60 -17.56 23.30
CA GLY A 162 10.24 -16.59 22.26
C GLY A 162 8.79 -16.74 21.80
N ILE A 163 8.57 -16.54 20.50
CA ILE A 163 7.24 -16.68 19.90
C ILE A 163 6.93 -18.15 19.70
N THR A 164 5.83 -18.63 20.28
CA THR A 164 5.31 -19.99 20.13
C THR A 164 3.96 -20.01 19.43
N LEU A 165 3.52 -21.17 18.92
CA LEU A 165 2.19 -21.30 18.32
C LEU A 165 1.07 -21.00 19.35
N GLN A 166 1.28 -21.33 20.63
CA GLN A 166 0.31 -21.00 21.68
C GLN A 166 0.21 -19.48 21.88
N PHE A 167 1.35 -18.78 21.98
CA PHE A 167 1.36 -17.31 22.02
C PHE A 167 0.61 -16.71 20.82
N MET A 168 0.83 -17.22 19.61
CA MET A 168 0.15 -16.74 18.41
C MET A 168 -1.37 -16.91 18.47
N LYS A 169 -1.85 -18.06 18.98
CA LYS A 169 -3.29 -18.30 19.18
C LYS A 169 -3.88 -17.34 20.22
N ASP A 170 -3.19 -17.13 21.33
CA ASP A 170 -3.62 -16.23 22.39
C ASP A 170 -3.60 -14.76 21.94
N LEU A 171 -2.63 -14.38 21.09
CA LEU A 171 -2.53 -13.07 20.44
C LEU A 171 -3.72 -12.82 19.51
N ILE A 172 -4.01 -13.78 18.64
CA ILE A 172 -5.16 -13.70 17.72
C ILE A 172 -6.46 -13.53 18.51
N GLU A 173 -6.67 -14.33 19.57
CA GLU A 173 -7.87 -14.23 20.38
C GLU A 173 -7.97 -12.89 21.14
N THR A 174 -6.84 -12.38 21.63
CA THR A 174 -6.75 -11.04 22.25
C THR A 174 -7.19 -9.96 21.26
N PHE A 175 -6.71 -10.01 20.02
CA PHE A 175 -7.06 -9.05 18.98
C PHE A 175 -8.51 -9.18 18.50
N LYS A 176 -9.06 -10.40 18.39
CA LYS A 176 -10.49 -10.61 18.11
C LYS A 176 -11.40 -9.98 19.17
N GLN A 177 -10.94 -9.93 20.42
CA GLN A 177 -11.63 -9.27 21.52
C GLN A 177 -11.38 -7.76 21.58
N GLN A 178 -10.72 -7.17 20.57
CA GLN A 178 -10.33 -5.76 20.51
C GLN A 178 -9.46 -5.31 21.70
N LYS A 179 -8.71 -6.24 22.30
CA LYS A 179 -7.67 -5.96 23.29
C LYS A 179 -6.33 -5.78 22.59
N LYS A 180 -5.36 -5.18 23.27
CA LYS A 180 -4.02 -4.91 22.74
C LYS A 180 -2.96 -5.80 23.37
N LEU A 181 -1.95 -6.17 22.59
CA LEU A 181 -0.71 -6.75 23.09
C LEU A 181 0.01 -5.70 23.94
N HIS A 182 0.55 -6.08 25.10
CA HIS A 182 1.33 -5.16 25.93
C HIS A 182 2.55 -4.61 25.16
N ARG A 183 2.87 -3.33 25.36
CA ARG A 183 3.91 -2.61 24.60
C ARG A 183 5.28 -3.28 24.62
N LYS A 184 5.66 -3.91 25.73
CA LYS A 184 6.93 -4.64 25.87
C LYS A 184 7.04 -5.75 24.83
N TYR A 185 5.99 -6.55 24.70
CA TYR A 185 5.94 -7.67 23.76
C TYR A 185 5.83 -7.19 22.30
N ALA A 186 5.11 -6.09 22.05
CA ALA A 186 5.11 -5.46 20.74
C ALA A 186 6.52 -4.99 20.33
N TYR A 187 7.23 -4.27 21.22
CA TYR A 187 8.62 -3.86 20.96
C TYR A 187 9.55 -5.06 20.74
N GLN A 188 9.42 -6.13 21.52
CA GLN A 188 10.19 -7.36 21.31
C GLN A 188 9.94 -7.96 19.91
N ILE A 189 8.69 -8.05 19.46
CA ILE A 189 8.37 -8.51 18.10
C ILE A 189 9.07 -7.64 17.04
N LEU A 190 8.97 -6.31 17.17
CA LEU A 190 9.54 -5.36 16.21
C LEU A 190 11.06 -5.47 16.13
N VAL A 191 11.72 -5.54 17.28
CA VAL A 191 13.18 -5.65 17.38
C VAL A 191 13.66 -6.97 16.77
N GLU A 192 13.05 -8.09 17.13
CA GLU A 192 13.50 -9.40 16.65
C GLU A 192 13.20 -9.59 15.16
N VAL A 193 12.04 -9.15 14.66
CA VAL A 193 11.70 -9.33 13.25
C VAL A 193 12.58 -8.47 12.35
N LYS A 194 12.99 -7.28 12.83
CA LYS A 194 13.97 -6.43 12.15
C LYS A 194 15.29 -7.17 11.90
N LYS A 195 15.80 -7.91 12.89
CA LYS A 195 17.04 -8.70 12.74
C LYS A 195 16.91 -9.72 11.62
N ILE A 196 15.76 -10.38 11.50
CA ILE A 196 15.49 -11.31 10.40
C ILE A 196 15.52 -10.56 9.08
N PHE A 197 14.77 -9.47 8.94
CA PHE A 197 14.72 -8.72 7.68
C PHE A 197 16.07 -8.12 7.28
N MET A 198 16.87 -7.64 8.23
CA MET A 198 18.25 -7.17 7.98
C MET A 198 19.17 -8.24 7.40
N SER A 199 18.96 -9.51 7.78
CA SER A 199 19.75 -10.63 7.27
C SER A 199 19.36 -11.09 5.85
N GLN A 200 18.21 -10.64 5.35
CA GLN A 200 17.69 -11.05 4.05
C GLN A 200 18.16 -10.13 2.91
N ALA A 201 18.25 -10.69 1.70
CA ALA A 201 18.47 -9.91 0.48
C ALA A 201 17.19 -9.15 0.05
N SER A 202 17.34 -8.20 -0.87
CA SER A 202 16.21 -7.43 -1.42
C SER A 202 15.32 -8.27 -2.34
N LEU A 203 15.88 -9.32 -2.95
CA LEU A 203 15.16 -10.42 -3.59
C LEU A 203 15.46 -11.70 -2.81
N VAL A 204 14.43 -12.35 -2.27
CA VAL A 204 14.58 -13.58 -1.47
C VAL A 204 14.22 -14.79 -2.33
N ASP A 205 15.15 -15.73 -2.45
CA ASP A 205 14.93 -16.99 -3.15
C ASP A 205 14.15 -17.98 -2.26
N ILE A 206 13.08 -18.57 -2.80
CA ILE A 206 12.20 -19.54 -2.13
C ILE A 206 12.23 -20.85 -2.92
N THR A 207 12.52 -21.96 -2.24
CA THR A 207 12.37 -23.30 -2.81
C THR A 207 11.14 -23.98 -2.19
N VAL A 208 10.16 -24.29 -3.02
CA VAL A 208 8.98 -25.10 -2.71
C VAL A 208 9.28 -26.55 -3.11
N PRO A 209 9.43 -27.47 -2.15
CA PRO A 209 9.73 -28.87 -2.46
C PRO A 209 8.62 -29.55 -3.26
N LYS A 210 9.01 -30.58 -4.02
CA LYS A 210 8.07 -31.41 -4.81
C LYS A 210 6.88 -31.89 -3.95
N GLY A 211 5.66 -31.72 -4.43
CA GLY A 211 4.43 -32.17 -3.76
C GLY A 211 4.01 -31.34 -2.55
N LYS A 212 4.81 -30.35 -2.11
CA LYS A 212 4.45 -29.39 -1.08
C LYS A 212 3.72 -28.20 -1.71
N LYS A 213 2.77 -27.64 -0.97
CA LYS A 213 2.01 -26.44 -1.38
C LYS A 213 2.70 -25.17 -0.88
N PHE A 214 2.47 -24.06 -1.56
CA PHE A 214 2.89 -22.73 -1.14
C PHE A 214 1.79 -21.72 -1.45
N THR A 215 1.47 -20.85 -0.49
CA THR A 215 0.37 -19.89 -0.61
C THR A 215 0.89 -18.48 -0.83
N ILE A 216 0.32 -17.73 -1.77
CA ILE A 216 0.61 -16.32 -2.01
C ILE A 216 -0.66 -15.50 -1.78
N CYS A 217 -0.61 -14.57 -0.84
CA CYS A 217 -1.63 -13.58 -0.57
C CYS A 217 -1.18 -12.21 -1.10
N GLY A 218 -2.14 -11.41 -1.54
CA GLY A 218 -1.94 -10.00 -1.87
C GLY A 218 -2.19 -9.08 -0.68
N ASP A 219 -2.65 -7.88 -0.97
CA ASP A 219 -2.93 -6.82 -0.02
C ASP A 219 -3.97 -7.25 1.03
N VAL A 220 -3.77 -6.85 2.28
CA VAL A 220 -4.69 -7.11 3.41
C VAL A 220 -5.22 -5.82 4.02
N HIS A 221 -4.44 -4.73 3.97
CA HIS A 221 -4.86 -3.38 4.36
C HIS A 221 -5.62 -3.29 5.70
N GLY A 222 -5.05 -3.86 6.76
CA GLY A 222 -5.63 -3.77 8.10
C GLY A 222 -7.01 -4.41 8.26
N GLN A 223 -7.41 -5.31 7.35
CA GLN A 223 -8.62 -6.12 7.48
C GLN A 223 -8.34 -7.41 8.28
N PHE A 224 -8.11 -7.23 9.59
CA PHE A 224 -7.67 -8.32 10.47
C PHE A 224 -8.61 -9.53 10.50
N TYR A 225 -9.92 -9.31 10.45
CA TYR A 225 -10.90 -10.39 10.50
C TYR A 225 -10.89 -11.21 9.20
N ASP A 226 -10.66 -10.57 8.06
CA ASP A 226 -10.47 -11.28 6.78
C ASP A 226 -9.13 -12.02 6.72
N LEU A 227 -8.07 -11.47 7.33
CA LEU A 227 -6.80 -12.20 7.51
C LEU A 227 -7.02 -13.52 8.28
N LEU A 228 -7.84 -13.49 9.34
CA LEU A 228 -8.19 -14.71 10.07
C LEU A 228 -9.02 -15.68 9.22
N ASN A 229 -9.93 -15.16 8.39
CA ASN A 229 -10.69 -15.97 7.45
C ASN A 229 -9.78 -16.69 6.45
N ILE A 230 -8.71 -16.05 5.96
CA ILE A 230 -7.68 -16.72 5.12
C ILE A 230 -7.09 -17.93 5.87
N PHE A 231 -6.75 -17.78 7.15
CA PHE A 231 -6.19 -18.85 7.96
C PHE A 231 -7.21 -19.95 8.30
N GLU A 232 -8.48 -19.61 8.41
CA GLU A 232 -9.56 -20.59 8.57
C GLU A 232 -9.77 -21.42 7.29
N LEU A 233 -9.78 -20.76 6.13
CA LEU A 233 -9.99 -21.39 4.83
C LEU A 233 -8.79 -22.22 4.35
N ASN A 234 -7.57 -21.76 4.58
CA ASN A 234 -6.36 -22.38 4.01
C ASN A 234 -5.38 -22.94 5.07
N GLY A 235 -5.76 -22.86 6.35
CA GLY A 235 -4.97 -23.32 7.49
C GLY A 235 -4.02 -22.24 8.03
N LEU A 236 -3.64 -22.36 9.30
CA LEU A 236 -2.64 -21.47 9.90
C LEU A 236 -1.27 -21.64 9.23
N PRO A 237 -0.44 -20.58 9.22
CA PRO A 237 0.96 -20.71 8.82
C PRO A 237 1.68 -21.76 9.63
N SER A 238 2.50 -22.57 8.95
CA SER A 238 3.39 -23.57 9.56
C SER A 238 4.47 -23.97 8.56
N GLU A 239 5.41 -24.81 8.97
CA GLU A 239 6.42 -25.39 8.07
C GLU A 239 5.77 -26.17 6.90
N GLU A 240 4.64 -26.82 7.15
CA GLU A 240 3.88 -27.59 6.16
C GLU A 240 2.84 -26.76 5.39
N ASN A 241 2.63 -25.51 5.80
CA ASN A 241 1.70 -24.58 5.17
C ASN A 241 2.33 -23.18 5.06
N PRO A 242 3.32 -23.01 4.16
CA PRO A 242 4.04 -21.75 4.00
C PRO A 242 3.21 -20.70 3.28
N TYR A 243 3.46 -19.43 3.62
CA TYR A 243 2.78 -18.26 3.06
C TYR A 243 3.77 -17.19 2.62
N LEU A 244 3.44 -16.50 1.53
CA LEU A 244 3.96 -15.19 1.16
C LEU A 244 2.82 -14.17 1.22
N PHE A 245 2.98 -13.11 2.02
CA PHE A 245 2.11 -11.93 1.96
C PHE A 245 2.82 -10.82 1.15
N ASN A 246 2.22 -10.43 0.03
CA ASN A 246 2.89 -9.64 -0.99
C ASN A 246 2.60 -8.13 -0.86
N GLY A 247 2.99 -7.55 0.29
CA GLY A 247 2.89 -6.13 0.61
C GLY A 247 1.50 -5.66 1.03
N ASP A 248 1.43 -4.41 1.48
CA ASP A 248 0.21 -3.68 1.82
C ASP A 248 -0.61 -4.39 2.92
N PHE A 249 0.05 -4.57 4.06
CA PHE A 249 -0.52 -5.20 5.25
C PHE A 249 -1.37 -4.21 6.06
N VAL A 250 -1.01 -2.93 5.97
CA VAL A 250 -1.50 -1.83 6.81
C VAL A 250 -2.17 -0.74 5.97
N ASP A 251 -2.61 0.30 6.67
CA ASP A 251 -3.39 1.43 6.15
C ASP A 251 -4.78 1.03 5.67
N ARG A 252 -5.65 2.04 5.54
CA ARG A 252 -7.06 1.91 5.10
C ARG A 252 -7.95 1.21 6.10
N GLY A 253 -7.76 -0.08 6.34
CA GLY A 253 -8.45 -0.78 7.41
C GLY A 253 -7.96 -0.30 8.79
N SER A 254 -8.85 -0.39 9.76
CA SER A 254 -8.62 0.17 11.11
C SER A 254 -8.15 -0.88 12.14
N PHE A 255 -7.68 -2.03 11.64
CA PHE A 255 -7.07 -3.11 12.43
C PHE A 255 -5.66 -3.44 11.88
N SER A 256 -4.94 -2.42 11.42
CA SER A 256 -3.61 -2.57 10.82
C SER A 256 -2.56 -3.05 11.81
N VAL A 257 -2.64 -2.60 13.07
CA VAL A 257 -1.74 -3.03 14.15
C VAL A 257 -1.91 -4.53 14.44
N GLU A 258 -3.15 -5.01 14.46
CA GLU A 258 -3.47 -6.42 14.69
C GLU A 258 -2.97 -7.30 13.53
N CYS A 259 -3.18 -6.86 12.29
CA CYS A 259 -2.63 -7.51 11.10
C CYS A 259 -1.11 -7.64 11.20
N ILE A 260 -0.39 -6.52 11.32
CA ILE A 260 1.06 -6.53 11.19
C ILE A 260 1.75 -7.28 12.35
N LEU A 261 1.24 -7.16 13.59
CA LEU A 261 1.79 -7.90 14.72
C LEU A 261 1.52 -9.41 14.60
N THR A 262 0.38 -9.81 14.01
CA THR A 262 0.09 -11.21 13.74
C THR A 262 1.01 -11.77 12.65
N LEU A 263 1.18 -11.05 11.54
CA LEU A 263 2.06 -11.45 10.45
C LEU A 263 3.53 -11.55 10.91
N TRP A 264 4.01 -10.57 11.68
CA TRP A 264 5.37 -10.60 12.24
C TRP A 264 5.57 -11.65 13.32
N GLY A 265 4.53 -11.94 14.12
CA GLY A 265 4.55 -13.08 15.01
C GLY A 265 4.76 -14.40 14.25
N PHE A 266 4.02 -14.63 13.14
CA PHE A 266 4.26 -15.80 12.29
C PHE A 266 5.62 -15.76 11.57
N LYS A 267 6.12 -14.57 11.21
CA LYS A 267 7.48 -14.42 10.66
C LYS A 267 8.55 -14.86 11.66
N LEU A 268 8.37 -14.53 12.93
CA LEU A 268 9.28 -14.95 14.00
C LEU A 268 9.15 -16.44 14.31
N LEU A 269 7.94 -16.98 14.28
CA LEU A 269 7.66 -18.39 14.55
C LEU A 269 8.15 -19.32 13.42
N TYR A 270 7.98 -18.90 12.16
CA TYR A 270 8.30 -19.68 10.97
C TYR A 270 9.16 -18.87 9.98
N PRO A 271 10.38 -18.44 10.33
CA PRO A 271 11.17 -17.49 9.56
C PRO A 271 11.54 -17.97 8.14
N SER A 272 11.56 -19.28 7.93
CA SER A 272 11.87 -19.93 6.64
C SER A 272 10.63 -20.45 5.89
N HIS A 273 9.42 -20.18 6.40
CA HIS A 273 8.16 -20.64 5.79
C HIS A 273 7.08 -19.54 5.77
N PHE A 274 7.35 -18.39 6.38
CA PHE A 274 6.51 -17.20 6.32
C PHE A 274 7.32 -16.04 5.72
N TYR A 275 6.83 -15.54 4.58
CA TYR A 275 7.52 -14.58 3.73
C TYR A 275 6.67 -13.33 3.57
N MET A 276 7.33 -12.17 3.42
CA MET A 276 6.67 -10.87 3.38
C MET A 276 7.42 -9.96 2.42
N SER A 277 6.76 -9.51 1.36
CA SER A 277 7.28 -8.46 0.47
C SER A 277 6.87 -7.09 1.00
N ARG A 278 7.69 -6.06 0.79
CA ARG A 278 7.30 -4.67 1.01
C ARG A 278 6.25 -4.26 -0.04
N GLY A 279 5.18 -3.59 0.39
CA GLY A 279 4.25 -2.86 -0.47
C GLY A 279 4.49 -1.35 -0.41
N ASN A 280 3.73 -0.58 -1.20
CA ASN A 280 3.88 0.87 -1.16
C ASN A 280 3.32 1.47 0.15
N HIS A 281 2.39 0.80 0.80
CA HIS A 281 1.85 1.21 2.09
C HIS A 281 2.79 0.91 3.27
N GLU A 282 3.85 0.12 3.12
CA GLU A 282 4.94 0.04 4.10
C GLU A 282 5.96 1.18 3.92
N SER A 283 5.44 2.42 3.83
CA SER A 283 6.23 3.65 3.69
C SER A 283 5.69 4.78 4.57
N GLU A 284 6.59 5.65 5.04
CA GLU A 284 6.27 6.70 6.01
C GLU A 284 5.16 7.63 5.50
N THR A 285 5.25 8.04 4.24
CA THR A 285 4.29 8.99 3.65
C THR A 285 2.91 8.37 3.53
N MET A 286 2.81 7.09 3.16
CA MET A 286 1.52 6.41 3.11
C MET A 286 0.94 6.24 4.52
N ASN A 287 1.73 5.78 5.49
CA ASN A 287 1.24 5.56 6.86
C ASN A 287 0.74 6.83 7.54
N GLN A 288 1.43 7.96 7.33
CA GLN A 288 1.02 9.26 7.85
C GLN A 288 -0.31 9.76 7.28
N MET A 289 -0.64 9.33 6.05
CA MET A 289 -1.85 9.75 5.36
C MET A 289 -2.99 8.78 5.62
N TYR A 290 -2.76 7.47 5.46
CA TYR A 290 -3.79 6.45 5.29
C TYR A 290 -4.12 5.61 6.53
N GLY A 291 -3.56 5.96 7.70
CA GLY A 291 -4.11 5.57 8.99
C GLY A 291 -3.17 4.82 9.92
N PHE A 292 -2.18 4.10 9.40
CA PHE A 292 -1.34 3.26 10.24
C PHE A 292 -0.53 4.05 11.27
N ASP A 293 0.07 5.19 10.89
CA ASP A 293 0.79 6.05 11.82
C ASP A 293 -0.13 6.57 12.94
N GLY A 294 -1.36 6.96 12.58
CA GLY A 294 -2.38 7.39 13.53
C GLY A 294 -2.85 6.26 14.46
N GLU A 295 -3.03 5.06 13.91
CA GLU A 295 -3.48 3.87 14.65
C GLU A 295 -2.43 3.43 15.67
N VAL A 296 -1.15 3.37 15.26
CA VAL A 296 -0.03 3.03 16.14
C VAL A 296 0.08 4.06 17.27
N LYS A 297 -0.06 5.35 16.99
CA LYS A 297 -0.02 6.42 18.01
C LYS A 297 -1.20 6.38 18.96
N ALA A 298 -2.37 5.97 18.49
CA ALA A 298 -3.55 5.81 19.32
C ALA A 298 -3.45 4.57 20.24
N LYS A 299 -2.92 3.45 19.73
CA LYS A 299 -2.81 2.18 20.47
C LYS A 299 -1.55 2.08 21.35
N TYR A 300 -0.47 2.74 20.93
CA TYR A 300 0.86 2.71 21.55
C TYR A 300 1.47 4.11 21.72
N THR A 301 2.53 4.44 20.97
CA THR A 301 3.35 5.65 21.16
C THR A 301 3.92 6.15 19.83
N ASN A 302 4.39 7.40 19.80
CA ASN A 302 5.12 7.94 18.65
C ASN A 302 6.40 7.13 18.34
N GLN A 303 7.13 6.73 19.38
CA GLN A 303 8.37 5.95 19.25
C GLN A 303 8.12 4.57 18.62
N MET A 304 6.97 3.95 18.91
CA MET A 304 6.55 2.71 18.25
C MET A 304 6.33 2.92 16.75
N ALA A 305 5.71 4.03 16.34
CA ALA A 305 5.50 4.36 14.92
C ALA A 305 6.81 4.59 14.17
N GLU A 306 7.79 5.24 14.82
CA GLU A 306 9.14 5.40 14.28
C GLU A 306 9.84 4.04 14.10
N LEU A 307 9.73 3.15 15.09
CA LEU A 307 10.30 1.80 14.98
C LEU A 307 9.63 0.97 13.87
N PHE A 308 8.30 1.00 13.74
CA PHE A 308 7.62 0.35 12.61
C PHE A 308 8.18 0.81 11.26
N THR A 309 8.37 2.13 11.08
CA THR A 309 8.94 2.70 9.87
C THR A 309 10.37 2.18 9.62
N GLU A 310 11.18 2.10 10.68
CA GLU A 310 12.53 1.54 10.62
C GLU A 310 12.51 0.06 10.19
N VAL A 311 11.61 -0.76 10.72
CA VAL A 311 11.47 -2.17 10.35
C VAL A 311 10.95 -2.33 8.92
N PHE A 312 9.97 -1.54 8.50
CA PHE A 312 9.45 -1.55 7.13
C PHE A 312 10.50 -1.27 6.07
N ASN A 313 11.50 -0.44 6.39
CA ASN A 313 12.62 -0.20 5.48
C ASN A 313 13.44 -1.46 5.19
N TRP A 314 13.43 -2.45 6.07
CA TRP A 314 14.18 -3.70 5.89
C TRP A 314 13.40 -4.81 5.19
N LEU A 315 12.09 -4.67 4.98
CA LEU A 315 11.28 -5.67 4.26
C LEU A 315 11.84 -5.95 2.87
N PRO A 316 12.02 -7.23 2.46
CA PRO A 316 12.41 -7.58 1.10
C PRO A 316 11.48 -6.97 0.05
N LEU A 317 12.01 -6.63 -1.12
CA LEU A 317 11.23 -5.99 -2.19
C LEU A 317 10.50 -7.02 -3.07
N SER A 318 11.00 -8.26 -3.14
CA SER A 318 10.44 -9.31 -3.99
C SER A 318 10.92 -10.70 -3.58
N HIS A 319 10.26 -11.73 -4.12
CA HIS A 319 10.59 -13.13 -3.88
C HIS A 319 10.66 -13.91 -5.20
N LEU A 320 11.70 -14.73 -5.36
CA LEU A 320 11.88 -15.63 -6.50
C LEU A 320 11.54 -17.06 -6.07
N ILE A 321 10.43 -17.60 -6.56
CA ILE A 321 9.93 -18.92 -6.18
C ILE A 321 10.34 -19.94 -7.25
N ASN A 322 11.04 -21.00 -6.82
CA ASN A 322 11.57 -22.08 -7.65
C ASN A 322 12.34 -21.59 -8.89
N GLU A 323 12.96 -20.42 -8.82
CA GLU A 323 13.66 -19.77 -9.97
C GLU A 323 12.77 -19.51 -11.19
N LYS A 324 11.43 -19.56 -11.03
CA LYS A 324 10.47 -19.48 -12.14
C LYS A 324 9.41 -18.42 -11.96
N ILE A 325 9.02 -18.11 -10.73
CA ILE A 325 7.98 -17.11 -10.45
C ILE A 325 8.61 -15.95 -9.71
N LEU A 326 8.47 -14.73 -10.22
CA LEU A 326 8.86 -13.54 -9.49
C LEU A 326 7.61 -12.90 -8.87
N ALA A 327 7.61 -12.74 -7.55
CA ALA A 327 6.55 -12.08 -6.80
C ALA A 327 7.02 -10.71 -6.26
N MET A 328 6.28 -9.64 -6.57
CA MET A 328 6.49 -8.28 -6.05
C MET A 328 5.16 -7.58 -5.85
N HIS A 329 5.08 -6.56 -5.01
CA HIS A 329 3.79 -5.90 -4.74
C HIS A 329 3.24 -5.15 -5.98
N GLY A 330 4.01 -4.19 -6.51
CA GLY A 330 3.66 -3.34 -7.64
C GLY A 330 3.87 -4.05 -8.99
N GLY A 331 5.02 -3.90 -9.63
CA GLY A 331 5.23 -4.56 -10.91
C GLY A 331 6.60 -4.34 -11.54
N LEU A 332 6.62 -4.31 -12.86
CA LEU A 332 7.85 -4.21 -13.64
C LEU A 332 8.31 -2.76 -13.85
N PHE A 333 9.45 -2.66 -14.52
CA PHE A 333 10.30 -1.49 -14.52
C PHE A 333 10.00 -0.53 -15.67
N SER A 334 10.20 0.75 -15.39
CA SER A 334 10.21 1.84 -16.37
C SER A 334 11.38 1.72 -17.36
N GLU A 335 12.46 1.05 -16.96
CA GLU A 335 13.63 0.75 -17.78
C GLU A 335 13.62 -0.69 -18.32
N ASP A 336 14.27 -0.89 -19.47
CA ASP A 336 14.48 -2.21 -20.05
C ASP A 336 15.72 -2.89 -19.46
N ASN A 337 15.77 -4.23 -19.58
CA ASN A 337 16.92 -5.07 -19.25
C ASN A 337 17.31 -5.14 -17.76
N VAL A 338 16.42 -4.71 -16.86
CA VAL A 338 16.58 -4.99 -15.43
C VAL A 338 16.65 -6.52 -15.22
N THR A 339 17.60 -6.95 -14.42
CA THR A 339 17.85 -8.35 -14.09
C THR A 339 17.48 -8.68 -12.64
N LEU A 340 17.35 -9.96 -12.32
CA LEU A 340 17.19 -10.41 -10.94
C LEU A 340 18.35 -9.97 -10.02
N ASP A 341 19.57 -9.83 -10.56
CA ASP A 341 20.74 -9.36 -9.81
C ASP A 341 20.64 -7.86 -9.46
N ASP A 342 20.11 -7.04 -10.36
CA ASP A 342 19.84 -5.62 -10.08
C ASP A 342 18.83 -5.46 -8.92
N ILE A 343 17.81 -6.33 -8.88
CA ILE A 343 16.86 -6.36 -7.77
C ILE A 343 17.56 -6.78 -6.47
N ARG A 344 18.39 -7.84 -6.47
CA ARG A 344 19.15 -8.29 -5.30
C ARG A 344 20.05 -7.19 -4.73
N LYS A 345 20.68 -6.40 -5.60
CA LYS A 345 21.61 -5.31 -5.25
C LYS A 345 20.94 -4.00 -4.85
N THR A 346 19.62 -3.89 -5.00
CA THR A 346 18.90 -2.66 -4.66
C THR A 346 18.96 -2.40 -3.16
N ASP A 347 19.54 -1.26 -2.77
CA ASP A 347 19.55 -0.80 -1.38
C ASP A 347 18.15 -0.35 -0.95
N ARG A 348 17.54 -1.16 -0.07
CA ARG A 348 16.14 -1.03 0.32
C ARG A 348 15.92 -0.33 1.66
N ASN A 349 16.96 -0.19 2.52
CA ASN A 349 16.83 0.35 3.87
C ASN A 349 16.66 1.88 3.89
N ARG A 350 15.57 2.33 3.30
CA ARG A 350 15.21 3.74 3.09
C ARG A 350 13.74 3.86 2.69
N GLN A 351 13.24 5.08 2.64
CA GLN A 351 11.96 5.35 2.00
C GLN A 351 12.06 5.12 0.48
N PRO A 352 10.99 4.64 -0.17
CA PRO A 352 10.97 4.48 -1.63
C PRO A 352 11.31 5.80 -2.34
N PRO A 353 12.21 5.80 -3.35
CA PRO A 353 12.46 6.97 -4.17
C PRO A 353 11.28 7.29 -5.10
N ASP A 354 11.29 8.47 -5.73
CA ASP A 354 10.28 8.88 -6.71
C ASP A 354 10.33 8.06 -8.03
N SER A 355 11.43 7.35 -8.31
CA SER A 355 11.66 6.53 -9.52
C SER A 355 12.76 5.48 -9.32
N GLY A 356 12.90 4.56 -10.28
CA GLY A 356 13.90 3.49 -10.28
C GLY A 356 13.36 2.15 -9.76
N ILE A 357 14.21 1.11 -9.72
CA ILE A 357 13.84 -0.28 -9.43
C ILE A 357 12.97 -0.43 -8.19
N MET A 358 13.38 0.16 -7.06
CA MET A 358 12.62 0.11 -5.81
C MET A 358 11.25 0.78 -5.93
N CYS A 359 11.14 1.89 -6.67
CA CYS A 359 9.86 2.57 -6.88
C CYS A 359 8.93 1.69 -7.73
N ASP A 360 9.43 1.19 -8.86
CA ASP A 360 8.64 0.43 -9.82
C ASP A 360 8.13 -0.91 -9.23
N LEU A 361 8.97 -1.60 -8.44
CA LEU A 361 8.56 -2.83 -7.71
C LEU A 361 7.39 -2.60 -6.75
N LEU A 362 7.20 -1.38 -6.28
CA LEU A 362 6.15 -1.05 -5.31
C LEU A 362 4.95 -0.33 -5.94
N TRP A 363 5.09 0.31 -7.10
CA TRP A 363 4.07 1.23 -7.63
C TRP A 363 3.61 0.99 -9.07
N SER A 364 4.34 0.19 -9.86
CA SER A 364 3.98 0.00 -11.27
C SER A 364 2.74 -0.88 -11.43
N ASP A 365 1.95 -0.62 -12.46
CA ASP A 365 0.75 -1.39 -12.81
C ASP A 365 0.87 -1.99 -14.24
N PRO A 366 0.29 -3.17 -14.50
CA PRO A 366 0.15 -3.67 -15.87
C PRO A 366 -0.81 -2.80 -16.69
N GLN A 367 -0.60 -2.76 -18.01
CA GLN A 367 -1.55 -2.17 -18.98
C GLN A 367 -1.80 -3.15 -20.14
N PRO A 368 -3.02 -3.17 -20.72
CA PRO A 368 -3.35 -4.13 -21.77
C PRO A 368 -2.59 -3.87 -23.08
N GLN A 369 -2.28 -2.60 -23.38
CA GLN A 369 -1.58 -2.22 -24.60
C GLN A 369 -0.06 -2.38 -24.48
N PRO A 370 0.65 -2.75 -25.56
CA PRO A 370 2.11 -2.84 -25.58
C PRO A 370 2.81 -1.52 -25.21
N GLY A 371 4.05 -1.62 -24.76
CA GLY A 371 4.92 -0.50 -24.41
C GLY A 371 4.80 -0.08 -22.95
N ARG A 372 5.11 1.19 -22.68
CA ARG A 372 5.04 1.80 -21.36
C ARG A 372 4.27 3.10 -21.39
N SER A 373 3.57 3.42 -20.32
CA SER A 373 2.91 4.71 -20.12
C SER A 373 3.24 5.29 -18.75
N ALA A 374 2.99 6.59 -18.59
CA ALA A 374 3.01 7.21 -17.27
C ALA A 374 1.95 6.55 -16.37
N SER A 375 2.31 6.25 -15.13
CA SER A 375 1.40 5.62 -14.19
C SER A 375 0.17 6.49 -13.92
N LYS A 376 -1.01 5.86 -13.89
CA LYS A 376 -2.26 6.48 -13.42
C LYS A 376 -2.15 7.01 -11.99
N ARG A 377 -1.21 6.48 -11.20
CA ARG A 377 -0.94 6.88 -9.82
C ARG A 377 -0.02 8.10 -9.75
N GLY A 378 0.74 8.42 -10.79
CA GLY A 378 1.68 9.55 -10.80
C GLY A 378 3.03 9.26 -10.13
N VAL A 379 3.28 7.98 -9.82
CA VAL A 379 4.52 7.34 -9.35
C VAL A 379 4.57 5.93 -9.97
N GLY A 380 5.77 5.46 -10.32
CA GLY A 380 5.97 4.23 -11.09
C GLY A 380 5.59 4.37 -12.57
N CYS A 381 5.42 3.25 -13.27
CA CYS A 381 4.99 3.22 -14.67
C CYS A 381 3.82 2.25 -14.91
N GLN A 382 3.20 2.37 -16.08
CA GLN A 382 2.40 1.29 -16.63
C GLN A 382 3.22 0.49 -17.64
N PHE A 383 3.15 -0.84 -17.59
CA PHE A 383 3.93 -1.73 -18.47
C PHE A 383 3.04 -2.73 -19.22
N GLY A 384 3.28 -2.89 -20.52
CA GLY A 384 2.52 -3.76 -21.41
C GLY A 384 2.96 -5.22 -21.42
N PRO A 385 2.23 -6.08 -22.16
CA PRO A 385 2.54 -7.50 -22.29
C PRO A 385 3.91 -7.79 -22.92
N ASP A 386 4.39 -6.93 -23.81
CA ASP A 386 5.73 -6.99 -24.41
C ASP A 386 6.84 -6.77 -23.38
N VAL A 387 6.64 -5.83 -22.45
CA VAL A 387 7.57 -5.57 -21.34
C VAL A 387 7.65 -6.79 -20.41
N THR A 388 6.50 -7.34 -20.03
CA THR A 388 6.43 -8.57 -19.22
C THR A 388 7.12 -9.74 -19.90
N LYS A 389 6.79 -9.99 -21.17
CA LYS A 389 7.39 -11.08 -21.94
C LYS A 389 8.91 -10.97 -22.01
N LYS A 390 9.44 -9.78 -22.36
CA LYS A 390 10.89 -9.54 -22.48
C LYS A 390 11.61 -9.72 -21.15
N PHE A 391 11.06 -9.21 -20.05
CA PHE A 391 11.66 -9.38 -18.72
C PHE A 391 11.74 -10.86 -18.32
N LEU A 392 10.66 -11.61 -18.53
CA LEU A 392 10.60 -13.04 -18.19
C LEU A 392 11.58 -13.85 -19.03
N GLU A 393 11.68 -13.59 -20.33
CA GLU A 393 12.64 -14.25 -21.24
C GLU A 393 14.09 -13.97 -20.82
N ASN A 394 14.41 -12.71 -20.51
CA ASN A 394 15.76 -12.32 -20.10
C ASN A 394 16.20 -12.94 -18.77
N ASN A 395 15.25 -13.27 -17.88
CA ASN A 395 15.52 -13.79 -16.55
C ASN A 395 15.13 -15.27 -16.37
N ASN A 396 14.77 -15.97 -17.45
CA ASN A 396 14.36 -17.38 -17.45
C ASN A 396 13.17 -17.71 -16.51
N LEU A 397 12.19 -16.80 -16.47
CA LEU A 397 10.99 -16.90 -15.64
C LEU A 397 9.76 -17.32 -16.45
N GLU A 398 8.76 -17.89 -15.79
CA GLU A 398 7.50 -18.31 -16.39
C GLU A 398 6.44 -17.19 -16.38
N TYR A 399 6.23 -16.60 -15.20
CA TYR A 399 5.28 -15.51 -14.99
C TYR A 399 5.62 -14.70 -13.74
N ILE A 400 4.97 -13.53 -13.59
CA ILE A 400 5.04 -12.73 -12.36
C ILE A 400 3.72 -12.79 -11.58
N VAL A 401 3.82 -12.70 -10.26
CA VAL A 401 2.68 -12.49 -9.36
C VAL A 401 2.83 -11.12 -8.71
N ARG A 402 1.77 -10.33 -8.75
CA ARG A 402 1.70 -9.01 -8.13
C ARG A 402 0.37 -8.75 -7.44
N SER A 403 0.24 -7.63 -6.75
CA SER A 403 -0.94 -7.30 -5.95
C SER A 403 -1.47 -5.89 -6.28
N HIS A 404 -1.47 -4.92 -5.35
CA HIS A 404 -1.54 -3.45 -5.56
C HIS A 404 -2.81 -2.87 -6.25
N GLU A 405 -3.61 -3.69 -6.93
CA GLU A 405 -4.87 -3.32 -7.59
C GLU A 405 -5.99 -4.22 -7.11
N VAL A 406 -7.06 -3.59 -6.61
CA VAL A 406 -8.33 -4.27 -6.30
C VAL A 406 -8.87 -4.94 -7.56
N LYS A 407 -9.30 -6.20 -7.44
CA LYS A 407 -9.95 -6.98 -8.51
C LYS A 407 -11.25 -7.57 -8.01
N ASN A 408 -12.29 -7.56 -8.85
CA ASN A 408 -13.63 -7.99 -8.47
C ASN A 408 -13.67 -9.43 -7.94
N GLU A 409 -12.95 -10.36 -8.58
CA GLU A 409 -12.86 -11.77 -8.13
C GLU A 409 -11.68 -12.01 -7.17
N GLY A 410 -11.03 -10.95 -6.69
CA GLY A 410 -9.81 -11.02 -5.89
C GLY A 410 -8.54 -11.33 -6.69
N TYR A 411 -8.64 -11.64 -7.98
CA TYR A 411 -7.50 -11.85 -8.86
C TYR A 411 -7.80 -11.46 -10.31
N GLU A 412 -6.76 -11.34 -11.12
CA GLU A 412 -6.85 -11.16 -12.58
C GLU A 412 -5.62 -11.77 -13.25
N VAL A 413 -5.82 -12.43 -14.39
CA VAL A 413 -4.74 -12.98 -15.22
C VAL A 413 -4.62 -12.13 -16.48
N ALA A 414 -3.51 -11.43 -16.63
CA ALA A 414 -3.20 -10.52 -17.72
C ALA A 414 -1.96 -10.96 -18.51
N HIS A 415 -1.68 -10.26 -19.62
CA HIS A 415 -0.50 -10.44 -20.45
C HIS A 415 -0.28 -11.90 -20.87
N ASP A 416 -1.31 -12.52 -21.44
CA ASP A 416 -1.27 -13.91 -21.93
C ASP A 416 -0.88 -14.94 -20.86
N GLY A 417 -1.34 -14.74 -19.62
CA GLY A 417 -1.04 -15.63 -18.50
C GLY A 417 0.26 -15.30 -17.75
N LYS A 418 0.98 -14.26 -18.17
CA LYS A 418 2.33 -13.96 -17.65
C LYS A 418 2.37 -12.90 -16.54
N CYS A 419 1.28 -12.17 -16.32
CA CYS A 419 1.15 -11.20 -15.24
C CYS A 419 -0.13 -11.48 -14.45
N ILE A 420 0.02 -11.89 -13.19
CA ILE A 420 -1.10 -12.27 -12.34
C ILE A 420 -1.23 -11.27 -11.20
N THR A 421 -2.40 -10.68 -11.06
CA THR A 421 -2.75 -9.84 -9.91
C THR A 421 -3.53 -10.67 -8.90
N VAL A 422 -3.15 -10.63 -7.62
CA VAL A 422 -3.88 -11.21 -6.48
C VAL A 422 -4.11 -10.15 -5.40
N PHE A 423 -5.30 -10.10 -4.83
CA PHE A 423 -5.72 -9.10 -3.86
C PHE A 423 -6.52 -9.78 -2.75
N SER A 424 -6.10 -9.63 -1.49
CA SER A 424 -6.60 -10.43 -0.36
C SER A 424 -7.45 -9.63 0.64
N ALA A 425 -7.89 -8.42 0.27
CA ALA A 425 -8.82 -7.61 1.04
C ALA A 425 -10.23 -7.63 0.40
N PRO A 426 -11.10 -8.57 0.78
CA PRO A 426 -12.48 -8.61 0.29
C PRO A 426 -13.27 -7.40 0.79
N ASN A 427 -14.29 -6.98 0.03
CA ASN A 427 -15.09 -5.78 0.27
C ASN A 427 -14.24 -4.58 0.71
N TYR A 428 -13.21 -4.29 -0.07
CA TYR A 428 -12.17 -3.34 0.31
C TYR A 428 -12.75 -2.02 0.80
N CYS A 429 -12.26 -1.55 1.96
CA CYS A 429 -12.74 -0.34 2.64
C CYS A 429 -14.27 -0.32 2.87
N ASP A 430 -14.87 -1.47 3.13
CA ASP A 430 -16.30 -1.70 3.39
C ASP A 430 -17.25 -1.17 2.29
N THR A 431 -16.73 -0.91 1.09
CA THR A 431 -17.47 -0.18 0.04
C THR A 431 -17.33 -0.78 -1.35
N MET A 432 -16.23 -1.47 -1.64
CA MET A 432 -15.95 -1.92 -3.01
C MET A 432 -16.71 -3.18 -3.43
N GLY A 433 -17.13 -4.03 -2.48
CA GLY A 433 -17.88 -5.25 -2.78
C GLY A 433 -17.12 -6.31 -3.58
N ASN A 434 -15.80 -6.18 -3.74
CA ASN A 434 -14.95 -7.17 -4.39
C ASN A 434 -14.76 -8.42 -3.51
N LYS A 435 -14.43 -9.56 -4.11
CA LYS A 435 -13.88 -10.70 -3.39
C LYS A 435 -12.40 -10.48 -3.06
N GLY A 436 -11.91 -11.19 -2.07
CA GLY A 436 -10.49 -11.43 -1.85
C GLY A 436 -10.10 -12.74 -2.51
N ALA A 437 -8.81 -12.94 -2.78
CA ALA A 437 -8.28 -14.22 -3.22
C ALA A 437 -6.88 -14.48 -2.67
N PHE A 438 -6.49 -15.76 -2.67
CA PHE A 438 -5.11 -16.20 -2.52
C PHE A 438 -4.77 -17.23 -3.60
N ILE A 439 -3.48 -17.36 -3.92
CA ILE A 439 -2.96 -18.32 -4.89
C ILE A 439 -2.31 -19.48 -4.14
N VAL A 440 -2.56 -20.71 -4.57
CA VAL A 440 -1.80 -21.89 -4.15
C VAL A 440 -1.05 -22.45 -5.36
N ILE A 441 0.24 -22.69 -5.19
CA ILE A 441 1.09 -23.42 -6.14
C ILE A 441 1.65 -24.69 -5.48
N ARG A 442 2.10 -25.65 -6.28
CA ARG A 442 2.79 -26.85 -5.80
C ARG A 442 4.20 -26.94 -6.36
N GLY A 443 5.15 -27.46 -5.59
CA GLY A 443 6.56 -27.49 -6.03
C GLY A 443 6.83 -28.35 -7.28
N ASP A 444 5.95 -29.30 -7.60
CA ASP A 444 5.96 -30.11 -8.83
C ASP A 444 5.16 -29.53 -10.00
N ASP A 445 4.22 -28.63 -9.71
CA ASP A 445 3.39 -27.96 -10.70
C ASP A 445 3.13 -26.52 -10.22
N LEU A 446 3.89 -25.61 -10.83
CA LEU A 446 3.85 -24.19 -10.53
C LEU A 446 2.63 -23.49 -11.14
N THR A 447 1.65 -24.23 -11.68
CA THR A 447 0.39 -23.64 -12.15
C THR A 447 -0.36 -22.97 -10.98
N PRO A 448 -0.75 -21.69 -11.10
CA PRO A 448 -1.46 -20.98 -10.04
C PRO A 448 -2.89 -21.48 -9.88
N GLN A 449 -3.25 -21.89 -8.66
CA GLN A 449 -4.62 -22.23 -8.28
C GLN A 449 -5.23 -21.11 -7.42
N PHE A 450 -6.29 -20.48 -7.92
CA PHE A 450 -6.94 -19.36 -7.25
C PHE A 450 -8.06 -19.83 -6.33
N THR A 451 -8.09 -19.31 -5.10
CA THR A 451 -9.24 -19.44 -4.21
C THR A 451 -9.76 -18.04 -3.88
N SER A 452 -10.97 -17.71 -4.33
CA SER A 452 -11.66 -16.47 -3.99
C SER A 452 -12.55 -16.65 -2.76
N TYR A 453 -12.71 -15.60 -1.97
CA TYR A 453 -13.53 -15.59 -0.76
C TYR A 453 -14.17 -14.21 -0.52
N GLU A 454 -15.30 -14.22 0.19
CA GLU A 454 -16.06 -13.03 0.57
C GLU A 454 -15.54 -12.44 1.89
N ALA A 455 -15.92 -11.18 2.15
CA ALA A 455 -15.60 -10.51 3.41
C ALA A 455 -16.37 -11.11 4.59
N VAL A 456 -15.76 -11.08 5.77
CA VAL A 456 -16.40 -11.51 7.02
C VAL A 456 -16.79 -10.33 7.90
N PRO A 457 -17.76 -10.48 8.82
CA PRO A 457 -18.11 -9.43 9.77
C PRO A 457 -16.92 -9.03 10.65
N HIS A 458 -16.79 -7.73 10.92
CA HIS A 458 -15.83 -7.16 11.86
C HIS A 458 -16.51 -6.15 12.79
N PRO A 459 -15.87 -5.76 13.92
CA PRO A 459 -16.39 -4.71 14.79
C PRO A 459 -16.59 -3.38 14.06
N ASN A 460 -17.50 -2.57 14.59
CA ASN A 460 -17.93 -1.31 13.99
C ASN A 460 -16.89 -0.19 14.18
N VAL A 461 -15.72 -0.34 13.55
CA VAL A 461 -14.69 0.68 13.40
C VAL A 461 -14.56 0.97 11.92
N LYS A 462 -14.92 2.18 11.50
CA LYS A 462 -14.93 2.55 10.08
C LYS A 462 -13.51 2.46 9.49
N PRO A 463 -13.36 2.15 8.19
CA PRO A 463 -12.12 2.34 7.48
C PRO A 463 -11.62 3.78 7.65
N MET A 464 -10.31 3.96 7.68
CA MET A 464 -9.66 5.26 7.79
C MET A 464 -9.97 6.02 9.10
N ALA A 465 -10.40 5.33 10.17
CA ALA A 465 -10.73 5.97 11.44
C ALA A 465 -9.55 6.73 12.07
N TYR A 466 -8.32 6.30 11.79
CA TYR A 466 -7.08 6.89 12.28
C TYR A 466 -6.31 7.67 11.20
N ALA A 467 -6.85 7.77 10.00
CA ALA A 467 -6.22 8.46 8.89
C ALA A 467 -6.14 9.96 9.12
N ASN A 468 -5.27 10.61 8.36
CA ASN A 468 -5.16 12.05 8.43
C ASN A 468 -6.49 12.69 8.03
N SER A 469 -7.02 13.55 8.89
CA SER A 469 -8.25 14.31 8.62
C SER A 469 -8.25 15.03 7.27
N LEU A 470 -7.07 15.34 6.72
CA LEU A 470 -6.91 15.92 5.39
C LEU A 470 -7.47 15.05 4.25
N LEU A 471 -7.44 13.73 4.36
CA LEU A 471 -8.03 12.85 3.32
C LEU A 471 -9.55 12.98 3.27
N SER A 472 -10.19 13.30 4.39
CA SER A 472 -11.64 13.61 4.42
C SER A 472 -11.98 14.95 3.76
N MET A 473 -10.99 15.78 3.43
CA MET A 473 -11.17 17.11 2.83
C MET A 473 -11.25 17.10 1.29
N PHE A 474 -10.98 15.96 0.63
CA PHE A 474 -10.85 15.87 -0.83
C PHE A 474 -11.87 14.96 -1.49
#